data_AF-A0A925ZVW9-F1
#
_entry.id   AF-A0A925ZVW9-F1
#
_cell.length_a   1.000
_cell.length_b   1.000
_cell.length_c   1.000
_cell.angle_alpha   90.00
_cell.angle_beta   90.00
_cell.angle_gamma   90.00
#
_symmetry.space_group_name_H-M   'P 1'
#
loop_
_entity.id
_entity.type
_entity.pdbx_description
1 polymer ?
#
loop_
_entity_poly.entity_id
_entity_poly.type
_entity_poly.pdbx_seq_one_letter_code
_entity_poly.pdbx_strand_id
1 'polypeptide(L)'
;MCSAIAIGEAIASVVLLHVGYVWLALIRQAQGAPDEAHLAMARVEALDAALPPWQAQGLLDYGYAYYQLGRNDLGAATAWASARRKQLFVQAPPATDALDVITAVVAQRTLQAVQAEQLLTPALAAARVDERPLAATRLHVLRALVRAAADHPSAVTDLRQALALAAPERYVRAFLDAGTPVADMLVSLSHQSLEPPVRAFVAGLLTAFGVAPDATPRTAAPPPASVLIDALNERERTVLRLIAEGRSNAEIAEHLIVALSTVKWHIGNLYGKLGVKTRTRALARAAELGLL
;
A
#
# COMPACT_ATOMS: atom_id res chain seq x y z
N MET A 1 14.07 3.95 5.54
CA MET A 1 14.54 3.13 4.39
C MET A 1 16.03 3.14 4.20
N CYS A 2 16.75 4.27 4.37
CA CYS A 2 18.22 4.28 4.42
C CYS A 2 18.79 3.24 5.40
N SER A 3 18.08 2.94 6.49
CA SER A 3 18.45 1.90 7.46
C SER A 3 18.43 0.47 6.88
N ALA A 4 17.49 0.11 5.99
CA ALA A 4 17.43 -1.25 5.42
C ALA A 4 18.54 -1.49 4.38
N ILE A 5 18.82 -0.48 3.54
CA ILE A 5 19.94 -0.53 2.57
C ILE A 5 21.26 -0.55 3.33
N ALA A 6 21.46 0.34 4.32
CA ALA A 6 22.69 0.38 5.11
C ALA A 6 22.93 -0.93 5.90
N ILE A 7 21.87 -1.52 6.47
CA ILE A 7 21.96 -2.83 7.13
C ILE A 7 22.30 -3.91 6.10
N GLY A 8 21.64 -3.91 4.94
CA GLY A 8 21.89 -4.85 3.85
C GLY A 8 23.34 -4.79 3.35
N GLU A 9 23.92 -3.60 3.20
CA GLU A 9 25.32 -3.40 2.85
C GLU A 9 26.25 -3.91 3.96
N ALA A 10 25.96 -3.57 5.22
CA ALA A 10 26.77 -3.96 6.37
C ALA A 10 26.86 -5.48 6.58
N ILE A 11 25.81 -6.23 6.22
CA ILE A 11 25.76 -7.68 6.36
C ILE A 11 25.86 -8.43 5.02
N ALA A 12 26.12 -7.72 3.92
CA ALA A 12 26.12 -8.26 2.55
C ALA A 12 24.85 -9.07 2.19
N SER A 13 23.69 -8.66 2.72
CA SER A 13 22.41 -9.32 2.43
C SER A 13 21.80 -8.78 1.13
N VAL A 14 21.94 -9.56 0.06
CA VAL A 14 21.35 -9.28 -1.26
C VAL A 14 19.82 -9.13 -1.18
N VAL A 15 19.16 -9.89 -0.30
CA VAL A 15 17.70 -9.84 -0.10
C VAL A 15 17.28 -8.51 0.54
N LEU A 16 17.97 -8.05 1.59
CA LEU A 16 17.65 -6.78 2.24
C LEU A 16 17.94 -5.59 1.33
N LEU A 17 19.02 -5.66 0.54
CA LEU A 17 19.34 -4.65 -0.46
C LEU A 17 18.24 -4.56 -1.51
N HIS A 18 17.80 -5.69 -2.06
CA HIS A 18 16.69 -5.74 -3.00
C HIS A 18 15.42 -5.10 -2.45
N VAL A 19 14.97 -5.54 -1.27
CA VAL A 19 13.76 -4.99 -0.65
C VAL A 19 13.93 -3.49 -0.42
N GLY A 20 15.09 -3.04 0.05
CA GLY A 20 15.40 -1.64 0.26
C GLY A 20 15.30 -0.81 -1.01
N TYR A 21 15.91 -1.28 -2.11
CA TYR A 21 15.93 -0.57 -3.40
C TYR A 21 14.57 -0.59 -4.11
N VAL A 22 13.82 -1.69 -4.02
CA VAL A 22 12.44 -1.78 -4.54
C VAL A 22 11.55 -0.72 -3.88
N TRP A 23 11.55 -0.66 -2.54
CA TRP A 23 10.72 0.33 -1.84
C TRP A 23 11.20 1.76 -2.07
N LEU A 24 12.52 1.95 -2.19
CA LEU A 24 13.07 3.25 -2.57
C LEU A 24 12.54 3.69 -3.94
N ALA A 25 12.58 2.80 -4.94
CA ALA A 25 12.08 3.09 -6.28
C ALA A 25 10.60 3.49 -6.27
N LEU A 26 9.75 2.69 -5.63
CA LEU A 26 8.32 2.98 -5.54
C LEU A 26 8.00 4.27 -4.75
N ILE A 27 8.87 4.68 -3.81
CA ILE A 27 8.69 5.94 -3.07
C ILE A 27 9.11 7.13 -3.91
N ARG A 28 10.27 7.05 -4.56
CA ARG A 28 10.75 8.11 -5.45
C ARG A 28 9.77 8.36 -6.58
N GLN A 29 9.18 7.30 -7.11
CA GLN A 29 8.13 7.40 -8.11
C GLN A 29 6.88 8.12 -7.58
N ALA A 30 6.37 7.72 -6.41
CA ALA A 30 5.24 8.39 -5.78
C ALA A 30 5.54 9.87 -5.41
N GLN A 31 6.81 10.22 -5.22
CA GLN A 31 7.26 11.60 -4.97
C GLN A 31 7.45 12.42 -6.26
N GLY A 32 7.21 11.85 -7.44
CA GLY A 32 7.46 12.52 -8.71
C GLY A 32 8.95 12.66 -9.06
N ALA A 33 9.82 11.80 -8.52
CA ALA A 33 11.24 11.73 -8.83
C ALA A 33 11.56 10.48 -9.68
N PRO A 34 11.19 10.45 -10.98
CA PRO A 34 11.28 9.26 -11.82
C PRO A 34 12.73 8.82 -12.08
N ASP A 35 13.68 9.75 -12.16
CA ASP A 35 15.10 9.43 -12.38
C ASP A 35 15.70 8.70 -11.18
N GLU A 36 15.41 9.18 -9.97
CA GLU A 36 15.83 8.49 -8.74
C GLU A 36 15.16 7.13 -8.58
N ALA A 37 13.89 7.02 -8.99
CA ALA A 37 13.18 5.75 -9.00
C ALA A 37 13.84 4.75 -9.95
N HIS A 38 14.24 5.21 -11.15
CA HIS A 38 14.91 4.39 -12.13
C HIS A 38 16.30 3.95 -11.68
N LEU A 39 17.08 4.84 -11.08
CA LEU A 39 18.38 4.49 -10.48
C LEU A 39 18.25 3.44 -9.39
N ALA A 40 17.23 3.57 -8.53
CA ALA A 40 16.96 2.56 -7.51
C ALA A 40 16.57 1.21 -8.14
N MET A 41 15.76 1.20 -9.19
CA MET A 41 15.38 -0.05 -9.86
C MET A 41 16.55 -0.69 -10.62
N ALA A 42 17.45 0.09 -11.23
CA ALA A 42 18.67 -0.43 -11.85
C ALA A 42 19.59 -1.12 -10.82
N ARG A 43 19.56 -0.69 -9.55
CA ARG A 43 20.25 -1.41 -8.46
C ARG A 43 19.60 -2.75 -8.15
N VAL A 44 18.28 -2.86 -8.22
CA VAL A 44 17.56 -4.13 -8.07
C VAL A 44 17.97 -5.10 -9.18
N GLU A 45 17.92 -4.65 -10.44
CA GLU A 45 18.28 -5.48 -11.61
C GLU A 45 19.73 -5.98 -11.55
N ALA A 46 20.67 -5.13 -11.10
CA ALA A 46 22.07 -5.53 -10.92
C ALA A 46 22.25 -6.58 -9.82
N LEU A 47 21.40 -6.56 -8.80
CA LEU A 47 21.42 -7.54 -7.71
C LEU A 47 20.71 -8.85 -8.11
N ASP A 48 19.73 -8.82 -9.01
CA ASP A 48 18.94 -9.98 -9.44
C ASP A 48 19.82 -11.11 -10.00
N ALA A 49 20.90 -10.76 -10.71
CA ALA A 49 21.87 -11.71 -11.22
C ALA A 49 22.57 -12.54 -10.12
N ALA A 50 22.55 -12.06 -8.87
CA ALA A 50 23.18 -12.71 -7.72
C ALA A 50 22.19 -13.51 -6.86
N LEU A 51 20.87 -13.46 -7.13
CA LEU A 51 19.87 -14.20 -6.36
C LEU A 51 19.53 -15.56 -6.99
N PRO A 52 19.42 -16.63 -6.18
CA PRO A 52 18.78 -17.86 -6.60
C PRO A 52 17.31 -17.61 -7.01
N PRO A 53 16.77 -18.27 -8.06
CA PRO A 53 15.45 -17.98 -8.61
C PRO A 53 14.28 -18.05 -7.62
N TRP A 54 14.39 -18.93 -6.61
CA TRP A 54 13.40 -19.15 -5.55
C TRP A 54 13.50 -18.14 -4.39
N GLN A 55 14.65 -17.48 -4.23
CA GLN A 55 14.88 -16.53 -3.13
C GLN A 55 14.37 -15.12 -3.45
N ALA A 56 14.12 -14.87 -4.74
CA ALA A 56 13.50 -13.65 -5.25
C ALA A 56 11.95 -13.73 -5.31
N GLN A 57 11.30 -14.47 -4.39
CA GLN A 57 9.86 -14.74 -4.45
C GLN A 57 9.02 -13.72 -3.67
N GLY A 58 7.97 -13.19 -4.32
CA GLY A 58 6.85 -12.51 -3.68
C GLY A 58 6.98 -10.99 -3.58
N LEU A 59 7.69 -10.49 -2.57
CA LEU A 59 7.77 -9.03 -2.28
C LEU A 59 8.51 -8.26 -3.38
N LEU A 60 9.43 -8.94 -4.07
CA LEU A 60 10.22 -8.38 -5.17
C LEU A 60 9.42 -8.32 -6.46
N ASP A 61 8.64 -9.36 -6.72
CA ASP A 61 7.73 -9.42 -7.87
C ASP A 61 6.70 -8.28 -7.80
N TYR A 62 6.14 -8.05 -6.60
CA TYR A 62 5.26 -6.92 -6.31
C TYR A 62 5.92 -5.57 -6.64
N GLY A 63 7.18 -5.40 -6.23
CA GLY A 63 7.96 -4.21 -6.48
C GLY A 63 8.09 -3.83 -7.95
N TYR A 64 8.56 -4.77 -8.76
CA TYR A 64 8.75 -4.57 -10.20
C TYR A 64 7.45 -4.23 -10.91
N ALA A 65 6.39 -4.98 -10.63
CA ALA A 65 5.11 -4.77 -11.28
C ALA A 65 4.54 -3.38 -11.00
N TYR A 66 4.52 -2.97 -9.72
CA TYR A 66 4.02 -1.66 -9.33
C TYR A 66 4.89 -0.51 -9.82
N TYR A 67 6.20 -0.72 -9.94
CA TYR A 67 7.09 0.27 -10.54
C TYR A 67 6.75 0.50 -12.02
N GLN A 68 6.57 -0.58 -12.80
CA GLN A 68 6.18 -0.47 -14.21
C GLN A 68 4.78 0.13 -14.36
N LEU A 69 3.84 -0.23 -13.48
CA LEU A 69 2.48 0.32 -13.48
C LEU A 69 2.45 1.81 -13.21
N GLY A 70 3.17 2.28 -12.20
CA GLY A 70 3.26 3.71 -11.91
C GLY A 70 3.91 4.51 -13.05
N ARG A 71 4.66 3.86 -13.96
CA ARG A 71 5.25 4.50 -15.15
C ARG A 71 4.31 4.47 -16.35
N ASN A 72 3.16 3.80 -16.21
CA ASN A 72 2.28 3.46 -17.33
C ASN A 72 3.00 2.65 -18.42
N ASP A 73 4.07 1.92 -18.07
CA ASP A 73 4.84 1.05 -18.99
C ASP A 73 4.31 -0.39 -18.91
N LEU A 74 3.13 -0.56 -19.51
CA LEU A 74 2.40 -1.82 -19.49
C LEU A 74 3.11 -2.91 -20.31
N GLY A 75 3.89 -2.54 -21.33
CA GLY A 75 4.67 -3.47 -22.14
C GLY A 75 5.80 -4.12 -21.33
N ALA A 76 6.55 -3.31 -20.58
CA ALA A 76 7.61 -3.81 -19.72
C ALA A 76 7.06 -4.66 -18.56
N ALA A 77 5.94 -4.24 -17.95
CA ALA A 77 5.23 -5.05 -16.97
C ALA A 77 4.88 -6.43 -17.55
N THR A 78 4.39 -6.45 -18.80
CA THR A 78 3.91 -7.68 -19.47
C THR A 78 5.01 -8.68 -19.78
N ALA A 79 6.09 -8.18 -20.36
CA ALA A 79 7.26 -8.99 -20.68
C ALA A 79 7.85 -9.62 -19.41
N TRP A 80 7.95 -8.82 -18.34
CA TRP A 80 8.48 -9.25 -17.05
C TRP A 80 7.61 -10.35 -16.42
N ALA A 81 6.29 -10.16 -16.32
CA ALA A 81 5.39 -11.17 -15.74
C ALA A 81 5.34 -12.46 -16.56
N SER A 82 5.36 -12.35 -17.89
CA SER A 82 5.38 -13.52 -18.79
C SER A 82 6.68 -14.32 -18.66
N ALA A 83 7.83 -13.65 -18.56
CA ALA A 83 9.11 -14.30 -18.31
C ALA A 83 9.15 -14.99 -16.94
N ARG A 84 8.60 -14.33 -15.91
CA ARG A 84 8.55 -14.84 -14.54
C ARG A 84 7.59 -16.03 -14.39
N ARG A 85 6.41 -16.00 -15.03
CA ARG A 85 5.45 -17.12 -15.08
C ARG A 85 6.09 -18.39 -15.64
N LYS A 86 6.88 -18.28 -16.71
CA LYS A 86 7.59 -19.42 -17.32
C LYS A 86 8.61 -20.05 -16.37
N GLN A 87 9.20 -19.27 -15.47
CA GLN A 87 10.17 -19.75 -14.48
C GLN A 87 9.51 -20.44 -13.27
N LEU A 88 8.34 -19.95 -12.82
CA LEU A 88 7.72 -20.38 -11.56
C LEU A 88 6.82 -21.62 -11.68
N PHE A 89 6.25 -21.90 -12.85
CA PHE A 89 5.43 -23.11 -13.09
C PHE A 89 6.21 -24.43 -12.99
N VAL A 90 7.54 -24.38 -12.86
CA VAL A 90 8.36 -25.59 -12.76
C VAL A 90 8.44 -26.12 -11.32
N GLN A 91 8.32 -25.29 -10.26
CA GLN A 91 8.67 -25.75 -8.88
C GLN A 91 7.93 -25.17 -7.65
N ALA A 92 6.93 -24.28 -7.72
CA ALA A 92 6.34 -23.67 -6.50
C ALA A 92 4.82 -23.91 -6.33
N PRO A 93 4.32 -24.19 -5.10
CA PRO A 93 2.89 -24.30 -4.81
C PRO A 93 2.18 -22.93 -4.92
N PRO A 94 0.84 -22.91 -5.12
CA PRO A 94 0.03 -21.72 -5.44
C PRO A 94 -0.19 -20.76 -4.25
N ALA A 95 0.77 -20.65 -3.34
CA ALA A 95 0.72 -19.75 -2.20
C ALA A 95 1.64 -18.56 -2.46
N THR A 96 1.25 -17.64 -3.34
CA THR A 96 1.81 -16.28 -3.33
C THR A 96 0.84 -15.32 -4.00
N ASP A 97 0.12 -14.56 -3.17
CA ASP A 97 -0.82 -13.49 -3.53
C ASP A 97 -0.26 -12.36 -4.41
N ALA A 98 1.01 -12.43 -4.81
CA ALA A 98 1.66 -11.42 -5.64
C ALA A 98 1.62 -11.78 -7.13
N LEU A 99 1.86 -13.04 -7.50
CA LEU A 99 2.22 -13.35 -8.90
C LEU A 99 1.02 -13.43 -9.87
N ASP A 100 -0.09 -14.01 -9.40
CA ASP A 100 -1.33 -14.11 -10.20
C ASP A 100 -1.98 -12.74 -10.40
N VAL A 101 -1.77 -11.86 -9.41
CA VAL A 101 -2.29 -10.51 -9.32
C VAL A 101 -1.54 -9.57 -10.26
N ILE A 102 -0.21 -9.67 -10.27
CA ILE A 102 0.66 -8.96 -11.21
C ILE A 102 0.37 -9.38 -12.65
N THR A 103 0.09 -10.66 -12.88
CA THR A 103 -0.22 -11.14 -14.23
C THR A 103 -1.58 -10.65 -14.73
N ALA A 104 -2.56 -10.44 -13.85
CA ALA A 104 -3.85 -9.84 -14.19
C ALA A 104 -3.74 -8.36 -14.59
N VAL A 105 -2.76 -7.66 -14.03
CA VAL A 105 -2.52 -6.23 -14.31
C VAL A 105 -1.79 -6.00 -15.64
N VAL A 106 -0.91 -6.93 -15.96
CA VAL A 106 -0.17 -7.01 -17.23
C VAL A 106 -1.08 -7.21 -18.46
N ALA A 107 -2.28 -7.78 -18.29
CA ALA A 107 -3.19 -8.07 -19.40
C ALA A 107 -3.87 -6.83 -20.04
N GLN A 108 -3.54 -5.60 -19.63
CA GLN A 108 -4.11 -4.37 -20.19
C GLN A 108 -3.16 -3.79 -21.25
N ARG A 109 -3.42 -3.96 -22.55
CA ARG A 109 -4.29 -3.04 -23.28
C ARG A 109 -5.10 -3.65 -24.44
N THR A 110 -5.03 -4.97 -24.70
CA THR A 110 -5.75 -5.50 -25.88
C THR A 110 -6.33 -6.90 -25.83
N LEU A 111 -6.00 -7.84 -24.94
CA LEU A 111 -6.62 -9.19 -25.03
C LEU A 111 -6.60 -9.95 -23.69
N GLN A 112 -7.69 -9.85 -22.92
CA GLN A 112 -8.27 -10.86 -22.00
C GLN A 112 -8.61 -10.34 -20.59
N ALA A 113 -9.49 -9.32 -20.50
CA ALA A 113 -10.20 -9.00 -19.26
C ALA A 113 -10.83 -10.24 -18.60
N VAL A 114 -11.30 -11.19 -19.41
CA VAL A 114 -11.84 -12.48 -18.95
C VAL A 114 -10.83 -13.31 -18.17
N GLN A 115 -9.56 -13.39 -18.61
CA GLN A 115 -8.54 -14.16 -17.89
C GLN A 115 -8.13 -13.45 -16.60
N ALA A 116 -8.03 -12.12 -16.62
CA ALA A 116 -7.76 -11.35 -15.40
C ALA A 116 -8.86 -11.57 -14.35
N GLU A 117 -10.14 -11.58 -14.75
CA GLU A 117 -11.27 -11.89 -13.87
C GLU A 117 -11.24 -13.31 -13.32
N GLN A 118 -10.86 -14.30 -14.14
CA GLN A 118 -10.71 -15.70 -13.73
C GLN A 118 -9.62 -15.89 -12.66
N LEU A 119 -8.59 -15.04 -12.65
CA LEU A 119 -7.52 -15.07 -11.65
C LEU A 119 -7.85 -14.23 -10.40
N LEU A 120 -8.41 -13.03 -10.58
CA LEU A 120 -8.67 -12.11 -9.47
C LEU A 120 -9.83 -12.57 -8.58
N THR A 121 -10.83 -13.24 -9.14
CA THR A 121 -12.00 -13.71 -8.39
C THR A 121 -11.66 -14.72 -7.29
N PRO A 122 -10.96 -15.85 -7.60
CA PRO A 122 -10.56 -16.79 -6.55
C PRO A 122 -9.54 -16.19 -5.58
N ALA A 123 -8.61 -15.34 -6.04
CA ALA A 123 -7.65 -14.67 -5.16
C ALA A 123 -8.35 -13.73 -4.15
N LEU A 124 -9.38 -12.99 -4.58
CA LEU A 124 -10.20 -12.17 -3.69
C LEU A 124 -10.99 -13.01 -2.68
N ALA A 125 -11.52 -14.16 -3.11
CA ALA A 125 -12.20 -15.08 -2.20
C ALA A 125 -11.24 -15.61 -1.13
N ALA A 126 -10.05 -16.06 -1.54
CA ALA A 126 -9.01 -16.52 -0.62
C ALA A 126 -8.58 -15.42 0.35
N ALA A 127 -8.29 -14.21 -0.13
CA ALA A 127 -7.90 -13.08 0.72
C ALA A 127 -8.98 -12.68 1.73
N ARG A 128 -10.26 -12.89 1.42
CA ARG A 128 -11.37 -12.68 2.36
C ARG A 128 -11.45 -13.77 3.41
N VAL A 129 -11.35 -15.04 2.98
CA VAL A 129 -11.38 -16.20 3.89
C VAL A 129 -10.21 -16.17 4.87
N ASP A 130 -9.03 -15.78 4.39
CA ASP A 130 -7.81 -15.69 5.20
C ASP A 130 -7.72 -14.38 6.02
N GLU A 131 -8.74 -13.51 5.95
CA GLU A 131 -8.77 -12.20 6.63
C GLU A 131 -7.54 -11.33 6.35
N ARG A 132 -7.16 -11.21 5.06
CA ARG A 132 -6.00 -10.43 4.60
C ARG A 132 -6.46 -9.10 3.97
N PRO A 133 -6.86 -8.08 4.76
CA PRO A 133 -7.53 -6.88 4.24
C PRO A 133 -6.64 -6.04 3.32
N LEU A 134 -5.32 -5.99 3.54
CA LEU A 134 -4.40 -5.31 2.63
C LEU A 134 -4.30 -6.01 1.27
N ALA A 135 -4.27 -7.35 1.26
CA ALA A 135 -4.27 -8.13 0.03
C ALA A 135 -5.60 -7.95 -0.73
N ALA A 136 -6.73 -8.06 -0.03
CA ALA A 136 -8.05 -7.81 -0.58
C ALA A 136 -8.20 -6.38 -1.13
N THR A 137 -7.66 -5.37 -0.43
CA THR A 137 -7.63 -3.98 -0.91
C THR A 137 -6.90 -3.87 -2.25
N ARG A 138 -5.67 -4.41 -2.33
CA ARG A 138 -4.86 -4.38 -3.55
C ARG A 138 -5.55 -5.10 -4.70
N LEU A 139 -6.08 -6.29 -4.45
CA LEU A 139 -6.83 -7.07 -5.43
C LEU A 139 -8.07 -6.33 -5.95
N HIS A 140 -8.81 -5.64 -5.09
CA HIS A 140 -9.94 -4.80 -5.50
C HIS A 140 -9.50 -3.62 -6.35
N VAL A 141 -8.42 -2.91 -5.99
CA VAL A 141 -7.84 -1.84 -6.83
C VAL A 141 -7.50 -2.37 -8.22
N LEU A 142 -6.85 -3.52 -8.30
CA LEU A 142 -6.42 -4.08 -9.59
C LEU A 142 -7.60 -4.56 -10.44
N ARG A 143 -8.62 -5.18 -9.83
CA ARG A 143 -9.86 -5.53 -10.53
C ARG A 143 -10.62 -4.29 -11.00
N ALA A 144 -10.62 -3.22 -10.21
CA ALA A 144 -11.19 -1.94 -10.62
C ALA A 144 -10.50 -1.40 -11.88
N LEU A 145 -9.16 -1.46 -11.95
CA LEU A 145 -8.41 -1.05 -13.13
C LEU A 145 -8.70 -1.91 -14.36
N VAL A 146 -8.72 -3.24 -14.20
CA VAL A 146 -9.05 -4.18 -15.29
C VAL A 146 -10.43 -3.89 -15.86
N ARG A 147 -11.40 -3.72 -14.98
CA ARG A 147 -12.78 -3.41 -15.36
C ARG A 147 -12.90 -2.03 -15.98
N ALA A 148 -12.19 -1.03 -15.46
CA ALA A 148 -12.19 0.32 -16.02
C ALA A 148 -11.61 0.33 -17.44
N ALA A 149 -10.52 -0.39 -17.69
CA ALA A 149 -9.94 -0.53 -19.03
C ALA A 149 -10.83 -1.27 -20.03
N ALA A 150 -11.81 -2.04 -19.54
CA ALA A 150 -12.83 -2.72 -20.34
C ALA A 150 -14.19 -1.99 -20.34
N ASP A 151 -14.24 -0.73 -19.89
CA ASP A 151 -15.45 0.09 -19.74
C ASP A 151 -16.57 -0.60 -18.93
N HIS A 152 -16.19 -1.47 -17.99
CA HIS A 152 -17.12 -2.29 -17.24
C HIS A 152 -17.65 -1.52 -16.00
N PRO A 153 -18.97 -1.41 -15.80
CA PRO A 153 -19.57 -0.54 -14.77
C PRO A 153 -19.17 -0.92 -13.34
N SER A 154 -18.88 -2.20 -13.08
CA SER A 154 -18.44 -2.68 -11.76
C SER A 154 -17.05 -2.18 -11.34
N ALA A 155 -16.29 -1.50 -12.20
CA ALA A 155 -14.99 -0.92 -11.84
C ALA A 155 -15.07 -0.01 -10.61
N VAL A 156 -16.09 0.85 -10.59
CA VAL A 156 -16.36 1.78 -9.49
C VAL A 156 -16.74 1.04 -8.21
N THR A 157 -17.50 -0.06 -8.33
CA THR A 157 -17.89 -0.91 -7.20
C THR A 157 -16.66 -1.54 -6.53
N ASP A 158 -15.71 -2.04 -7.33
CA ASP A 158 -14.46 -2.57 -6.79
C ASP A 158 -13.62 -1.51 -6.10
N LEU A 159 -13.52 -0.31 -6.69
CA LEU A 159 -12.78 0.78 -6.07
C LEU A 159 -13.41 1.19 -4.73
N ARG A 160 -14.74 1.20 -4.62
CA ARG A 160 -15.45 1.42 -3.34
C ARG A 160 -15.15 0.33 -2.31
N GLN A 161 -15.10 -0.94 -2.72
CA GLN A 161 -14.73 -2.04 -1.83
C GLN A 161 -13.29 -1.91 -1.33
N ALA A 162 -12.35 -1.53 -2.20
CA ALA A 162 -10.98 -1.25 -1.80
C ALA A 162 -10.92 -0.12 -0.77
N LEU A 163 -11.62 0.99 -1.01
CA LEU A 163 -11.65 2.15 -0.11
C LEU A 163 -12.27 1.80 1.26
N ALA A 164 -13.31 0.98 1.29
CA ALA A 164 -13.94 0.55 2.54
C ALA A 164 -13.00 -0.31 3.40
N LEU A 165 -12.22 -1.20 2.78
CA LEU A 165 -11.21 -2.00 3.47
C LEU A 165 -9.99 -1.16 3.91
N ALA A 166 -9.63 -0.16 3.12
CA ALA A 166 -8.44 0.64 3.34
C ALA A 166 -8.63 1.80 4.32
N ALA A 167 -9.82 2.40 4.39
CA ALA A 167 -10.04 3.61 5.17
C ALA A 167 -9.79 3.43 6.69
N PRO A 168 -10.22 2.34 7.35
CA PRO A 168 -9.97 2.14 8.79
C PRO A 168 -8.47 2.05 9.12
N GLU A 169 -7.70 1.39 8.26
CA GLU A 169 -6.26 1.10 8.46
C GLU A 169 -5.33 2.07 7.70
N ARG A 170 -5.91 3.00 6.93
CA ARG A 170 -5.23 3.99 6.08
C ARG A 170 -4.19 3.38 5.13
N TYR A 171 -4.58 2.37 4.34
CA TYR A 171 -3.71 1.75 3.33
C TYR A 171 -3.47 2.63 2.09
N VAL A 172 -2.75 3.74 2.26
CA VAL A 172 -2.50 4.74 1.21
C VAL A 172 -1.72 4.16 0.02
N ARG A 173 -0.69 3.36 0.29
CA ARG A 173 0.21 2.81 -0.76
C ARG A 173 -0.50 1.87 -1.73
N ALA A 174 -1.53 1.15 -1.29
CA ALA A 174 -2.30 0.27 -2.17
C ALA A 174 -2.94 1.01 -3.36
N PHE A 175 -3.19 2.31 -3.22
CA PHE A 175 -3.69 3.18 -4.29
C PHE A 175 -2.55 3.91 -4.99
N LEU A 176 -1.63 4.55 -4.24
CA LEU A 176 -0.54 5.33 -4.83
C LEU A 176 0.35 4.50 -5.76
N ASP A 177 0.64 3.26 -5.38
CA ASP A 177 1.49 2.39 -6.17
C ASP A 177 0.83 2.08 -7.53
N ALA A 178 -0.51 2.03 -7.58
CA ALA A 178 -1.26 1.77 -8.82
C ALA A 178 -1.29 2.97 -9.78
N GLY A 179 -0.81 4.14 -9.35
CA GLY A 179 -0.54 5.29 -10.22
C GLY A 179 -1.78 6.08 -10.66
N THR A 180 -1.59 6.86 -11.74
CA THR A 180 -2.55 7.84 -12.26
C THR A 180 -3.92 7.26 -12.64
N PRO A 181 -4.06 6.03 -13.18
CA PRO A 181 -5.39 5.49 -13.50
C PRO A 181 -6.31 5.41 -12.27
N VAL A 182 -5.76 5.09 -11.10
CA VAL A 182 -6.53 5.09 -9.85
C VAL A 182 -6.85 6.52 -9.40
N ALA A 183 -5.93 7.46 -9.58
CA ALA A 183 -6.18 8.87 -9.26
C ALA A 183 -7.37 9.43 -10.06
N ASP A 184 -7.46 9.15 -11.36
CA ASP A 184 -8.56 9.61 -12.22
C ASP A 184 -9.92 9.03 -11.77
N MET A 185 -9.93 7.75 -11.39
CA MET A 185 -11.13 7.11 -10.82
C MET A 185 -11.50 7.71 -9.47
N LEU A 186 -10.53 8.08 -8.63
CA LEU A 186 -10.76 8.72 -7.33
C LEU A 186 -11.32 10.14 -7.49
N VAL A 187 -10.84 10.91 -8.47
CA VAL A 187 -11.42 12.22 -8.83
C VAL A 187 -12.89 12.05 -9.21
N SER A 188 -13.18 11.13 -10.13
CA SER A 188 -14.55 10.82 -10.56
C SER A 188 -15.45 10.37 -9.41
N LEU A 189 -14.91 9.61 -8.45
CA LEU A 189 -15.61 9.19 -7.25
C LEU A 189 -15.84 10.32 -6.24
N SER A 190 -14.94 11.30 -6.16
CA SER A 190 -15.01 12.40 -5.20
C SER A 190 -16.23 13.31 -5.41
N HIS A 191 -16.73 13.38 -6.65
CA HIS A 191 -17.96 14.09 -7.01
C HIS A 191 -19.24 13.32 -6.65
N GLN A 192 -19.13 12.06 -6.23
CA GLN A 192 -20.27 11.22 -5.85
C GLN A 192 -20.49 11.23 -4.33
N SER A 193 -21.67 10.80 -3.89
CA SER A 193 -21.93 10.65 -2.45
C SER A 193 -21.08 9.51 -1.87
N LEU A 194 -20.30 9.83 -0.83
CA LEU A 194 -19.44 8.91 -0.10
C LEU A 194 -19.67 9.05 1.41
N GLU A 195 -19.59 7.93 2.13
CA GLU A 195 -19.61 7.94 3.59
C GLU A 195 -18.49 8.84 4.16
N PRO A 196 -18.73 9.59 5.25
CA PRO A 196 -17.76 10.55 5.80
C PRO A 196 -16.32 10.00 6.00
N PRO A 197 -16.10 8.81 6.59
CA PRO A 197 -14.73 8.29 6.78
C PRO A 197 -14.03 7.97 5.46
N VAL A 198 -14.77 7.42 4.48
CA VAL A 198 -14.24 7.10 3.15
C VAL A 198 -13.94 8.38 2.38
N ARG A 199 -14.82 9.40 2.47
CA ARG A 199 -14.64 10.70 1.85
C ARG A 199 -13.35 11.39 2.31
N ALA A 200 -13.10 11.42 3.62
CA ALA A 200 -11.88 11.97 4.19
C ALA A 200 -10.63 11.22 3.70
N PHE A 201 -10.72 9.89 3.61
CA PHE A 201 -9.62 9.07 3.09
C PHE A 201 -9.35 9.35 1.60
N VAL A 202 -10.39 9.45 0.76
CA VAL A 202 -10.27 9.80 -0.67
C VAL A 202 -9.62 11.17 -0.86
N ALA A 203 -10.02 12.18 -0.09
CA ALA A 203 -9.39 13.51 -0.14
C ALA A 203 -7.89 13.45 0.21
N GLY A 204 -7.53 12.65 1.23
CA GLY A 204 -6.14 12.39 1.59
C GLY A 204 -5.36 11.67 0.49
N LEU A 205 -5.97 10.68 -0.19
CA LEU A 205 -5.37 10.00 -1.33
C LEU A 205 -5.11 10.96 -2.50
N LEU A 206 -6.09 11.78 -2.87
CA LEU A 206 -5.94 12.78 -3.94
C LEU A 206 -4.83 13.78 -3.63
N THR A 207 -4.76 14.26 -2.39
CA THR A 207 -3.66 15.11 -1.91
C THR A 207 -2.31 14.39 -2.03
N ALA A 208 -2.24 13.11 -1.67
CA ALA A 208 -1.03 12.31 -1.79
C ALA A 208 -0.62 12.02 -3.24
N PHE A 209 -1.56 12.01 -4.17
CA PHE A 209 -1.30 12.00 -5.62
C PHE A 209 -0.89 13.38 -6.17
N GLY A 210 -0.92 14.44 -5.36
CA GLY A 210 -0.68 15.81 -5.80
C GLY A 210 -1.85 16.43 -6.58
N VAL A 211 -3.02 15.79 -6.56
CA VAL A 211 -4.24 16.30 -7.17
C VAL A 211 -4.94 17.20 -6.15
N ALA A 212 -4.82 18.51 -6.32
CA ALA A 212 -5.61 19.45 -5.55
C ALA A 212 -7.09 19.32 -5.96
N PRO A 213 -8.04 19.15 -5.02
CA PRO A 213 -9.45 19.23 -5.36
C PRO A 213 -9.75 20.64 -5.90
N ASP A 214 -10.48 20.71 -7.01
CA ASP A 214 -10.74 21.93 -7.78
C ASP A 214 -11.18 23.14 -6.92
N ALA A 215 -10.71 24.30 -7.38
CA ALA A 215 -10.57 25.55 -6.66
C ALA A 215 -11.86 26.20 -6.15
N THR A 216 -11.78 26.77 -4.95
CA THR A 216 -12.27 28.14 -4.70
C THR A 216 -11.05 29.05 -4.51
N PRO A 217 -11.03 30.27 -5.07
CA PRO A 217 -9.84 31.11 -5.03
C PRO A 217 -9.76 31.82 -3.67
N ARG A 218 -8.63 31.68 -2.96
CA ARG A 218 -7.96 32.83 -2.31
C ARG A 218 -6.58 32.51 -1.75
N THR A 219 -5.65 33.25 -2.34
CA THR A 219 -4.45 33.90 -1.78
C THR A 219 -3.36 33.03 -1.17
N ALA A 220 -2.20 33.13 -1.83
CA ALA A 220 -0.90 32.64 -1.40
C ALA A 220 -0.60 32.91 0.09
N ALA A 221 -0.27 31.83 0.79
CA ALA A 221 0.73 31.79 1.84
C ALA A 221 1.25 30.34 1.93
N PRO A 222 2.57 30.10 2.09
CA PRO A 222 3.09 28.75 2.25
C PRO A 222 2.57 28.19 3.60
N PRO A 223 1.97 27.00 3.66
CA PRO A 223 1.50 26.50 4.94
C PRO A 223 2.71 26.09 5.79
N PRO A 224 2.81 26.58 7.04
CA PRO A 224 3.77 26.07 8.00
C PRO A 224 3.40 24.64 8.38
N ALA A 225 4.42 23.80 8.56
CA ALA A 225 4.31 22.45 9.06
C ALA A 225 3.78 22.44 10.51
N SER A 226 2.47 22.34 10.71
CA SER A 226 1.85 21.79 11.93
C SER A 226 0.32 21.80 11.86
N VAL A 227 -0.28 20.88 12.61
CA VAL A 227 -1.71 20.73 12.95
C VAL A 227 -2.54 19.85 12.00
N LEU A 228 -2.18 18.56 11.96
CA LEU A 228 -3.17 17.48 11.93
C LEU A 228 -3.11 16.78 13.29
N ILE A 229 -3.88 17.28 14.27
CA ILE A 229 -4.38 16.40 15.33
C ILE A 229 -5.51 15.62 14.66
N ASP A 230 -5.13 14.61 13.86
CA ASP A 230 -6.06 13.62 13.34
C ASP A 230 -6.60 12.85 14.55
N ALA A 231 -7.92 12.89 14.75
CA ALA A 231 -8.58 12.14 15.80
C ALA A 231 -8.13 10.67 15.79
N LEU A 232 -7.79 10.13 16.96
CA LEU A 232 -7.39 8.73 17.11
C LEU A 232 -8.49 7.81 16.57
N ASN A 233 -8.12 6.84 15.75
CA ASN A 233 -9.05 5.83 15.23
C ASN A 233 -9.44 4.84 16.35
N GLU A 234 -10.48 4.04 16.15
CA GLU A 234 -11.02 3.16 17.21
C GLU A 234 -9.98 2.14 17.72
N ARG A 235 -9.11 1.68 16.82
CA ARG A 235 -8.03 0.74 17.18
C ARG A 235 -6.95 1.42 18.02
N GLU A 236 -6.55 2.64 17.68
CA GLU A 236 -5.62 3.46 18.46
C GLU A 236 -6.19 3.85 19.82
N ARG A 237 -7.49 4.17 19.91
CA ARG A 237 -8.17 4.43 21.19
C ARG A 237 -8.20 3.20 22.07
N THR A 238 -8.51 2.05 21.50
CA THR A 238 -8.50 0.77 22.22
C THR A 238 -7.09 0.44 22.71
N VAL A 239 -6.08 0.59 21.87
CA VAL A 239 -4.67 0.42 22.26
C VAL A 239 -4.27 1.44 23.35
N LEU A 240 -4.70 2.69 23.24
CA LEU A 240 -4.43 3.74 24.23
C LEU A 240 -5.06 3.43 25.61
N ARG A 241 -6.30 2.92 25.65
CA ARG A 241 -6.96 2.46 26.90
C ARG A 241 -6.17 1.33 27.55
N LEU A 242 -5.81 0.31 26.78
CA LEU A 242 -5.04 -0.83 27.29
C LEU A 242 -3.64 -0.40 27.77
N ILE A 243 -3.06 0.62 27.14
CA ILE A 243 -1.81 1.22 27.60
C ILE A 243 -1.98 1.92 28.95
N ALA A 244 -3.10 2.63 29.15
CA ALA A 244 -3.45 3.30 30.40
C ALA A 244 -3.74 2.32 31.54
N GLU A 245 -4.28 1.15 31.22
CA GLU A 245 -4.44 0.02 32.15
C GLU A 245 -3.12 -0.68 32.52
N GLY A 246 -2.00 -0.24 31.95
CA GLY A 246 -0.67 -0.78 32.27
C GLY A 246 -0.26 -2.03 31.49
N ARG A 247 -1.06 -2.46 30.49
CA ARG A 247 -0.77 -3.68 29.70
C ARG A 247 0.50 -3.53 28.86
N SER A 248 1.36 -4.53 28.91
CA SER A 248 2.51 -4.67 28.02
C SER A 248 2.08 -4.90 26.58
N ASN A 249 2.98 -4.66 25.62
CA ASN A 249 2.65 -4.85 24.20
C ASN A 249 2.30 -6.31 23.86
N ALA A 250 2.83 -7.28 24.62
CA ALA A 250 2.49 -8.70 24.48
C ALA A 250 1.06 -8.98 24.97
N GLU A 251 0.69 -8.46 26.15
CA GLU A 251 -0.67 -8.60 26.68
C GLU A 251 -1.71 -7.88 25.82
N ILE A 252 -1.35 -6.73 25.22
CA ILE A 252 -2.21 -6.05 24.25
C ILE A 252 -2.40 -6.91 23.00
N ALA A 253 -1.36 -7.58 22.53
CA ALA A 253 -1.42 -8.44 21.35
C ALA A 253 -2.32 -9.66 21.60
N GLU A 254 -2.19 -10.27 22.77
CA GLU A 254 -3.04 -11.37 23.23
C GLU A 254 -4.49 -10.92 23.40
N HIS A 255 -4.72 -9.78 24.04
CA HIS A 255 -6.07 -9.28 24.30
C HIS A 255 -6.81 -8.86 23.03
N LEU A 256 -6.08 -8.35 22.04
CA LEU A 256 -6.63 -7.94 20.74
C LEU A 256 -6.61 -9.04 19.68
N ILE A 257 -6.08 -10.23 20.01
CA ILE A 257 -5.90 -11.39 19.13
C ILE A 257 -5.19 -10.98 17.83
N VAL A 258 -4.02 -10.34 17.95
CA VAL A 258 -3.18 -9.91 16.82
C VAL A 258 -1.71 -10.16 17.08
N ALA A 259 -0.88 -10.12 16.04
CA ALA A 259 0.56 -10.22 16.19
C ALA A 259 1.16 -9.03 16.95
N LEU A 260 2.24 -9.27 17.71
CA LEU A 260 2.97 -8.26 18.47
C LEU A 260 3.51 -7.12 17.57
N SER A 261 3.88 -7.43 16.33
CA SER A 261 4.31 -6.44 15.33
C SER A 261 3.20 -5.45 14.98
N THR A 262 1.96 -5.92 14.86
CA THR A 262 0.77 -5.10 14.59
C THR A 262 0.49 -4.15 15.76
N VAL A 263 0.62 -4.62 17.00
CA VAL A 263 0.52 -3.76 18.19
C VAL A 263 1.60 -2.68 18.19
N LYS A 264 2.87 -3.04 17.93
CA LYS A 264 3.97 -2.06 17.84
C LYS A 264 3.72 -1.00 16.76
N TRP A 265 3.12 -1.41 15.63
CA TRP A 265 2.73 -0.50 14.57
C TRP A 265 1.64 0.49 15.01
N HIS A 266 0.55 0.01 15.62
CA HIS A 266 -0.50 0.89 16.16
C HIS A 266 0.03 1.86 17.22
N ILE A 267 0.94 1.41 18.10
CA ILE A 267 1.58 2.27 19.10
C ILE A 267 2.46 3.34 18.45
N GLY A 268 3.21 2.99 17.40
CA GLY A 268 4.01 3.93 16.64
C GLY A 268 3.16 5.04 16.01
N ASN A 269 2.03 4.67 15.42
CA ASN A 269 1.08 5.63 14.83
C ASN A 269 0.41 6.51 15.90
N LEU A 270 -0.03 5.91 17.02
CA LEU A 270 -0.56 6.63 18.18
C LEU A 270 0.45 7.69 18.69
N TYR A 271 1.72 7.32 18.82
CA TYR A 271 2.77 8.24 19.27
C TYR A 271 3.03 9.34 18.25
N GLY A 272 3.05 9.00 16.96
CA GLY A 272 3.17 9.98 15.89
C GLY A 272 2.03 11.02 15.93
N LYS A 273 0.79 10.57 16.11
CA LYS A 273 -0.40 11.45 16.20
C LYS A 273 -0.44 12.30 17.46
N LEU A 274 0.02 11.75 18.59
CA LEU A 274 0.13 12.51 19.85
C LEU A 274 1.38 13.41 19.89
N GLY A 275 2.28 13.33 18.91
CA GLY A 275 3.52 14.11 18.85
C GLY A 275 4.56 13.72 19.91
N VAL A 276 4.53 12.47 20.37
CA VAL A 276 5.35 11.96 21.48
C VAL A 276 6.21 10.79 21.02
N LYS A 277 7.19 10.39 21.86
CA LYS A 277 8.11 9.27 21.56
C LYS A 277 8.15 8.19 22.63
N THR A 278 7.46 8.40 23.75
CA THR A 278 7.55 7.53 24.94
C THR A 278 6.17 7.26 25.51
N ARG A 279 5.97 6.05 26.02
CA ARG A 279 4.73 5.59 26.65
C ARG A 279 4.18 6.54 27.71
N THR A 280 5.03 7.01 28.62
CA THR A 280 4.63 7.93 29.69
C THR A 280 4.15 9.27 29.14
N ARG A 281 4.86 9.84 28.16
CA ARG A 281 4.44 11.09 27.50
C ARG A 281 3.16 10.91 26.68
N ALA A 282 2.93 9.74 26.10
CA ALA A 282 1.68 9.44 25.40
C ALA A 282 0.48 9.45 26.34
N LEU A 283 0.62 8.87 27.53
CA LEU A 283 -0.44 8.91 28.55
C LEU A 283 -0.69 10.32 29.08
N ALA A 284 0.36 11.07 29.40
CA ALA A 284 0.24 12.47 29.83
C ALA A 284 -0.47 13.31 28.76
N ARG A 285 -0.04 13.19 27.50
CA ARG A 285 -0.62 13.94 26.39
C ARG A 285 -2.07 13.53 26.09
N ALA A 286 -2.40 12.25 26.23
CA ALA A 286 -3.77 11.78 26.06
C ALA A 286 -4.71 12.28 27.17
N ALA A 287 -4.24 12.39 28.41
CA ALA A 287 -4.99 12.98 29.51
C ALA A 287 -5.24 14.48 29.31
N GLU A 288 -4.22 15.24 28.88
CA GLU A 288 -4.35 16.66 28.53
C GLU A 288 -5.40 16.93 27.44
N LEU A 289 -5.54 15.97 26.51
CA LEU A 289 -6.46 16.06 25.37
C LEU A 289 -7.84 15.44 25.66
N GLY A 290 -8.09 14.92 26.87
CA GLY A 290 -9.37 14.30 27.25
C GLY A 290 -9.70 13.01 26.47
N LEU A 291 -8.67 12.24 26.10
CA LEU A 291 -8.79 11.01 25.29
C LEU A 291 -8.78 9.72 26.13
N LEU A 292 -8.72 9.85 27.46
CA LEU A 292 -8.69 8.77 28.45
C LEU A 292 -9.87 8.92 29.42
#